data_AF-A0A952JXZ7-F1
#
_entry.id   AF-A0A952JXZ7-F1
#
_cell.length_a   1.000
_cell.length_b   1.000
_cell.length_c   1.000
_cell.angle_alpha   90.00
_cell.angle_beta   90.00
_cell.angle_gamma   90.00
#
_symmetry.space_group_name_H-M   'P 1'
#
loop_
_entity.id
_entity.type
_entity.pdbx_description
1 polymer ?
#
loop_
_entity_poly.entity_id
_entity_poly.type
_entity_poly.pdbx_seq_one_letter_code
_entity_poly.pdbx_strand_id
1 'polypeptide(L)'
;MDSKFQLEYAINAFVQDIAEKGTVTALDEKELKSHLHETIQNLTTQQLTEEEAFVVAKLRMGNTEILAQEYKKVNGVNMLNKEWVFIFLGIALTIVAKTFLMFADYYITHQVFLNKLTISAGAYLLSACYLLLAFLAILLFIKGEVFTKFIKAKLLDNNVWAMALFVTFLGFITTIMYGNFIGSPFKGYLDTHINVLYYNNFAEAILRGTVPVTVVLGLLFSTQSVNKKFGWGVVFTSNYYLYSFLLGFGAEFVAALFGRMLFTNGIIIESVFFGITYFICAYNFFKYNPTMNLLHFCLFISTSLFVECFWGYFNKDFAEGIGKLTAPFAWAFIIAVFLAFIAAKRKWKKPVV
;
A
#
# COMPACT_ATOMS: atom_id res chain seq x y z
N MET A 1 -15.12 7.25 -52.08
CA MET A 1 -16.20 6.88 -51.13
C MET A 1 -15.85 7.55 -49.83
N ASP A 2 -16.49 8.68 -49.55
CA ASP A 2 -16.20 9.47 -48.36
C ASP A 2 -16.65 8.70 -47.12
N SER A 3 -15.68 8.37 -46.28
CA SER A 3 -15.91 7.80 -44.96
C SER A 3 -16.70 8.82 -44.14
N LYS A 4 -17.99 8.57 -43.93
CA LYS A 4 -18.84 9.41 -43.09
C LYS A 4 -18.22 9.51 -41.69
N PHE A 5 -17.85 10.73 -41.27
CA PHE A 5 -17.29 10.99 -39.95
C PHE A 5 -18.21 10.43 -38.86
N GLN A 6 -17.64 9.71 -37.90
CA GLN A 6 -18.39 9.11 -36.79
C GLN A 6 -18.29 10.00 -35.55
N LEU A 7 -19.15 11.02 -35.48
CA LEU A 7 -19.15 12.02 -34.43
C LEU A 7 -19.16 11.43 -33.01
N GLU A 8 -20.06 10.47 -32.75
CA GLU A 8 -20.16 9.81 -31.45
C GLU A 8 -18.89 9.08 -31.04
N TYR A 9 -18.24 8.42 -31.99
CA TYR A 9 -16.97 7.75 -31.72
C TYR A 9 -15.88 8.76 -31.37
N ALA A 10 -15.80 9.88 -32.11
CA ALA A 10 -14.83 10.94 -31.86
C ALA A 10 -15.02 11.63 -30.50
N ILE A 11 -16.27 11.92 -30.12
CA ILE A 11 -16.61 12.47 -28.80
C ILE A 11 -16.20 11.48 -27.70
N ASN A 12 -16.61 10.21 -27.82
CA ASN A 12 -16.27 9.19 -26.83
C ASN A 12 -14.75 9.01 -26.70
N ALA A 13 -14.01 8.98 -27.81
CA ALA A 13 -12.55 8.86 -27.81
C ALA A 13 -11.88 10.08 -27.13
N PHE A 14 -12.37 11.30 -27.37
CA PHE A 14 -11.85 12.50 -26.72
C PHE A 14 -12.11 12.51 -25.21
N VAL A 15 -13.32 12.17 -24.79
CA VAL A 15 -13.65 12.13 -23.36
C VAL A 15 -12.88 10.99 -22.67
N GLN A 16 -12.72 9.86 -23.34
CA GLN A 16 -11.89 8.76 -22.86
C GLN A 16 -10.42 9.17 -22.69
N ASP A 17 -9.84 9.93 -23.65
CA ASP A 17 -8.47 10.43 -23.53
C ASP A 17 -8.28 11.32 -22.28
N ILE A 18 -9.26 12.19 -21.98
CA ILE A 18 -9.26 13.00 -20.75
C ILE A 18 -9.42 12.12 -19.50
N ALA A 19 -10.32 11.13 -19.54
CA ALA A 19 -10.57 10.23 -18.42
C ALA A 19 -9.36 9.32 -18.10
N GLU A 20 -8.62 8.89 -19.12
CA GLU A 20 -7.39 8.12 -18.96
C GLU A 20 -6.30 8.96 -18.26
N LYS A 21 -6.13 10.22 -18.70
CA LYS A 21 -5.13 11.16 -18.17
C LYS A 21 -5.50 11.80 -16.83
N GLY A 22 -6.79 11.95 -16.54
CA GLY A 22 -7.33 12.68 -15.38
C GLY A 22 -8.20 11.82 -14.44
N THR A 23 -8.82 12.43 -13.44
CA THR A 23 -9.84 11.76 -12.61
C THR A 23 -11.20 12.33 -12.98
N VAL A 24 -11.90 11.67 -13.90
CA VAL A 24 -13.22 12.08 -14.40
C VAL A 24 -14.26 11.11 -13.84
N THR A 25 -15.30 11.63 -13.19
CA THR A 25 -16.43 10.82 -12.70
C THR A 25 -17.44 10.59 -13.82
N ALA A 26 -18.39 9.66 -13.62
CA ALA A 26 -19.45 9.43 -14.60
C ALA A 26 -20.35 10.66 -14.82
N LEU A 27 -20.50 11.52 -13.80
CA LEU A 27 -21.22 12.79 -13.92
C LEU A 27 -20.41 13.78 -14.76
N ASP A 28 -19.10 13.90 -14.51
CA ASP A 28 -18.22 14.76 -15.31
C ASP A 28 -18.16 14.30 -16.77
N GLU A 29 -18.10 12.99 -17.02
CA GLU A 29 -18.12 12.44 -18.38
C GLU A 29 -19.42 12.83 -19.10
N LYS A 30 -20.56 12.74 -18.40
CA LYS A 30 -21.86 13.13 -18.94
C LYS A 30 -21.92 14.64 -19.23
N GLU A 31 -21.42 15.46 -18.31
CA GLU A 31 -21.35 16.92 -18.46
C GLU A 31 -20.44 17.32 -19.63
N LEU A 32 -19.26 16.72 -19.72
CA LEU A 32 -18.30 16.98 -20.79
C LEU A 32 -18.87 16.62 -22.15
N LYS A 33 -19.53 15.46 -22.26
CA LYS A 33 -20.24 15.04 -23.49
C LYS A 33 -21.37 16.00 -23.83
N SER A 34 -22.18 16.40 -22.84
CA SER A 34 -23.28 17.35 -23.05
C SER A 34 -22.77 18.67 -23.62
N HIS A 35 -21.71 19.25 -23.03
CA HIS A 35 -21.11 20.48 -23.51
C HIS A 35 -20.50 20.35 -24.92
N LEU A 36 -19.87 19.22 -25.22
CA LEU A 36 -19.37 18.93 -26.57
C LEU A 36 -20.50 18.85 -27.59
N HIS A 37 -21.58 18.13 -27.28
CA HIS A 37 -22.74 18.02 -28.15
C HIS A 37 -23.37 19.39 -28.42
N GLU A 38 -23.61 20.19 -27.38
CA GLU A 38 -24.19 21.53 -27.50
C GLU A 38 -23.28 22.44 -28.35
N THR A 39 -21.96 22.39 -28.11
CA THR A 39 -21.01 23.20 -28.87
C THR A 39 -20.98 22.81 -30.35
N ILE A 40 -20.99 21.51 -30.64
CA ILE A 40 -20.98 20.98 -32.01
C ILE A 40 -22.28 21.33 -32.71
N GLN A 41 -23.43 21.12 -32.06
CA GLN A 41 -24.74 21.49 -32.61
C GLN A 41 -24.81 22.98 -32.95
N ASN A 42 -24.28 23.85 -32.09
CA ASN A 42 -24.20 25.30 -32.33
C ASN A 42 -23.25 25.69 -33.48
N LEU A 43 -22.23 24.88 -33.78
CA LEU A 43 -21.32 25.11 -34.90
C LEU A 43 -21.91 24.56 -36.21
N THR A 44 -22.62 23.43 -36.15
CA THR A 44 -23.32 22.86 -37.31
C THR A 44 -24.46 23.78 -37.77
N THR A 45 -25.16 24.46 -36.86
CA THR A 45 -26.15 25.49 -37.25
C THR A 45 -25.52 26.70 -37.94
N GLN A 46 -24.21 26.92 -37.75
CA GLN A 46 -23.40 27.91 -38.48
C GLN A 46 -22.80 27.35 -39.78
N GLN A 47 -23.34 26.23 -40.27
CA GLN A 47 -22.96 25.56 -41.53
C GLN A 47 -21.59 24.88 -41.53
N LEU A 48 -20.97 24.64 -40.37
CA LEU A 48 -19.79 23.76 -40.30
C LEU A 48 -20.21 22.30 -40.48
N THR A 49 -19.35 21.50 -41.11
CA THR A 49 -19.52 20.04 -41.12
C THR A 49 -19.32 19.47 -39.70
N GLU A 50 -19.83 18.27 -39.41
CA GLU A 50 -19.66 17.63 -38.10
C GLU A 50 -18.19 17.45 -37.70
N GLU A 51 -17.32 17.16 -38.68
CA GLU A 51 -15.89 17.01 -38.46
C GLU A 51 -15.23 18.35 -38.08
N GLU A 52 -15.51 19.42 -38.83
CA GLU A 52 -14.99 20.76 -38.53
C GLU A 52 -15.54 21.28 -37.19
N ALA A 53 -16.83 21.09 -36.95
CA ALA A 53 -17.47 21.46 -35.70
C ALA A 53 -16.83 20.74 -34.51
N PHE A 54 -16.53 19.44 -34.64
CA PHE A 54 -15.82 18.67 -33.61
C PHE A 54 -14.40 19.20 -33.35
N VAL A 55 -13.62 19.47 -34.39
CA VAL A 55 -12.25 20.00 -34.26
C VAL A 55 -12.26 21.36 -33.55
N VAL A 56 -13.18 22.25 -33.92
CA VAL A 56 -13.32 23.57 -33.29
C VAL A 56 -13.80 23.44 -31.84
N ALA A 57 -14.79 22.57 -31.57
CA ALA A 57 -15.28 22.32 -30.22
C ALA A 57 -14.16 21.79 -29.30
N LYS A 58 -13.34 20.86 -29.80
CA LYS A 58 -12.16 20.34 -29.09
C LYS A 58 -11.17 21.45 -28.75
N LEU A 59 -10.86 22.34 -29.70
CA LEU A 59 -9.97 23.47 -29.47
C LEU A 59 -10.52 24.45 -28.42
N ARG A 60 -11.84 24.68 -28.41
CA ARG A 60 -12.52 25.56 -27.44
C ARG A 60 -12.55 24.96 -26.02
N MET A 61 -12.75 23.66 -25.90
CA MET A 61 -12.66 22.92 -24.63
C MET A 61 -11.25 23.06 -24.02
N GLY A 62 -10.22 23.10 -24.86
CA GLY A 62 -8.84 23.31 -24.45
C GLY A 62 -8.02 22.03 -24.52
N ASN A 63 -6.79 22.12 -23.99
CA ASN A 63 -5.85 21.02 -24.02
C ASN A 63 -6.28 19.89 -23.07
N THR A 64 -6.23 18.64 -23.56
CA THR A 64 -6.62 17.42 -22.83
C THR A 64 -5.83 17.20 -21.55
N GLU A 65 -4.53 17.47 -21.55
CA GLU A 65 -3.68 17.35 -20.37
C GLU A 65 -4.05 18.38 -19.30
N ILE A 66 -4.38 19.62 -19.69
CA ILE A 66 -4.79 20.67 -18.75
C ILE A 66 -6.15 20.34 -18.14
N LEU A 67 -7.14 19.98 -18.96
CA LEU A 67 -8.45 19.52 -18.49
C LEU A 67 -8.33 18.34 -17.53
N ALA A 68 -7.54 17.33 -17.90
CA ALA A 68 -7.28 16.17 -17.06
C ALA A 68 -6.69 16.56 -15.69
N GLN A 69 -5.79 17.55 -15.65
CA GLN A 69 -5.23 18.06 -14.40
C GLN A 69 -6.28 18.79 -13.54
N GLU A 70 -7.14 19.61 -14.14
CA GLU A 70 -8.21 20.30 -13.39
C GLU A 70 -9.22 19.32 -12.80
N TYR A 71 -9.70 18.36 -13.60
CA TYR A 71 -10.57 17.29 -13.10
C TYR A 71 -9.87 16.47 -12.01
N LYS A 72 -8.58 16.20 -12.14
CA LYS A 72 -7.80 15.51 -11.09
C LYS A 72 -7.73 16.32 -9.79
N LYS A 73 -7.65 17.65 -9.85
CA LYS A 73 -7.66 18.51 -8.64
C LYS A 73 -9.00 18.44 -7.93
N VAL A 74 -10.10 18.62 -8.68
CA VAL A 74 -11.47 18.65 -8.13
C VAL A 74 -11.90 17.28 -7.62
N ASN A 75 -11.69 16.23 -8.41
CA ASN A 75 -12.14 14.88 -8.10
C ASN A 75 -11.12 14.05 -7.31
N GLY A 76 -9.90 14.54 -7.11
CA GLY A 76 -8.89 13.87 -6.30
C GLY A 76 -9.38 13.57 -4.89
N VAL A 77 -10.23 14.42 -4.31
CA VAL A 77 -10.88 14.20 -3.00
C VAL A 77 -11.78 12.97 -3.02
N ASN A 78 -12.57 12.78 -4.08
CA ASN A 78 -13.58 11.72 -4.16
C ASN A 78 -12.95 10.33 -4.39
N MET A 79 -11.79 10.25 -5.05
CA MET A 79 -11.04 8.99 -5.17
C MET A 79 -10.45 8.52 -3.83
N LEU A 80 -9.96 9.47 -3.02
CA LEU A 80 -9.42 9.16 -1.69
C LEU A 80 -10.45 8.44 -0.81
N ASN A 81 -11.72 8.84 -0.86
CA ASN A 81 -12.78 8.22 -0.05
C ASN A 81 -12.97 6.72 -0.29
N LYS A 82 -12.51 6.15 -1.41
CA LYS A 82 -12.65 4.71 -1.70
C LYS A 82 -11.32 3.95 -1.71
N GLU A 83 -10.21 4.61 -2.03
CA GLU A 83 -8.91 3.94 -2.20
C GLU A 83 -8.18 3.69 -0.89
N TRP A 84 -8.33 4.56 0.12
CA TRP A 84 -7.81 4.33 1.47
C TRP A 84 -8.26 3.03 2.09
N VAL A 85 -9.49 2.62 1.78
CA VAL A 85 -10.07 1.41 2.34
C VAL A 85 -9.31 0.16 1.88
N PHE A 86 -8.66 0.20 0.71
CA PHE A 86 -7.79 -0.91 0.28
C PHE A 86 -6.48 -0.96 1.07
N ILE A 87 -5.95 0.18 1.52
CA ILE A 87 -4.81 0.22 2.43
C ILE A 87 -5.23 -0.36 3.79
N PHE A 88 -6.35 0.09 4.36
CA PHE A 88 -6.89 -0.47 5.60
C PHE A 88 -7.23 -1.96 5.49
N LEU A 89 -7.77 -2.40 4.35
CA LEU A 89 -8.03 -3.82 4.06
C LEU A 89 -6.72 -4.61 4.00
N GLY A 90 -5.68 -4.09 3.37
CA GLY A 90 -4.35 -4.71 3.34
C GLY A 90 -3.77 -4.85 4.75
N ILE A 91 -3.87 -3.81 5.57
CA ILE A 91 -3.48 -3.85 6.99
C ILE A 91 -4.31 -4.90 7.74
N ALA A 92 -5.63 -4.92 7.56
CA ALA A 92 -6.52 -5.89 8.20
C ALA A 92 -6.18 -7.33 7.82
N LEU A 93 -5.96 -7.60 6.53
CA LEU A 93 -5.55 -8.91 6.04
C LEU A 93 -4.19 -9.31 6.63
N THR A 94 -3.26 -8.36 6.78
CA THR A 94 -1.97 -8.61 7.43
C THR A 94 -2.14 -8.94 8.91
N ILE A 95 -3.03 -8.24 9.62
CA ILE A 95 -3.38 -8.54 11.01
C ILE A 95 -3.99 -9.94 11.12
N VAL A 96 -4.97 -10.28 10.28
CA VAL A 96 -5.60 -11.61 10.24
C VAL A 96 -4.56 -12.70 9.98
N ALA A 97 -3.71 -12.50 8.99
CA ALA A 97 -2.62 -13.41 8.66
C ALA A 97 -1.68 -13.63 9.85
N LYS A 98 -1.23 -12.54 10.49
CA LYS A 98 -0.38 -12.61 11.69
C LYS A 98 -1.09 -13.36 12.83
N THR A 99 -2.38 -13.10 13.05
CA THR A 99 -3.18 -13.77 14.08
C THR A 99 -3.26 -15.26 13.86
N PHE A 100 -3.55 -15.66 12.62
CA PHE A 100 -3.61 -17.05 12.22
C PHE A 100 -2.28 -17.76 12.47
N LEU A 101 -1.16 -17.12 12.08
CA LEU A 101 0.18 -17.68 12.29
C LEU A 101 0.53 -17.79 13.76
N MET A 102 0.20 -16.79 14.59
CA MET A 102 0.40 -16.85 16.04
C MET A 102 -0.43 -17.98 16.67
N PHE A 103 -1.67 -18.16 16.24
CA PHE A 103 -2.51 -19.25 16.73
C PHE A 103 -1.97 -20.62 16.32
N ALA A 104 -1.55 -20.77 15.06
CA ALA A 104 -0.95 -22.00 14.55
C ALA A 104 0.34 -22.34 15.32
N ASP A 105 1.22 -21.36 15.48
CA ASP A 105 2.47 -21.48 16.25
C ASP A 105 2.20 -21.91 17.70
N TYR A 106 1.30 -21.21 18.39
CA TYR A 106 0.95 -21.54 19.77
C TYR A 106 0.39 -22.96 19.89
N TYR A 107 -0.59 -23.31 19.05
CA TYR A 107 -1.26 -24.60 19.09
C TYR A 107 -0.28 -25.74 18.78
N ILE A 108 0.51 -25.62 17.72
CA ILE A 108 1.49 -26.63 17.31
C ILE A 108 2.54 -26.81 18.42
N THR A 109 3.11 -25.72 18.90
CA THR A 109 4.09 -25.75 20.00
C THR A 109 3.50 -26.39 21.26
N HIS A 110 2.24 -26.11 21.58
CA HIS A 110 1.55 -26.72 22.71
C HIS A 110 1.36 -28.23 22.53
N GLN A 111 1.04 -28.71 21.33
CA GLN A 111 0.97 -30.16 21.06
C GLN A 111 2.34 -30.84 21.15
N VAL A 112 3.42 -30.17 20.73
CA VAL A 112 4.80 -30.67 20.91
C VAL A 112 5.15 -30.73 22.40
N PHE A 113 4.81 -29.69 23.17
CA PHE A 113 5.05 -29.63 24.61
C PHE A 113 4.30 -30.75 25.37
N LEU A 114 3.08 -31.08 24.95
CA LEU A 114 2.32 -32.21 25.49
C LEU A 114 2.82 -33.58 24.99
N ASN A 115 3.93 -33.65 24.26
CA ASN A 115 4.50 -34.84 23.62
C ASN A 115 3.53 -35.57 22.66
N LYS A 116 2.52 -34.86 22.14
CA LYS A 116 1.58 -35.40 21.13
C LYS A 116 2.11 -35.27 19.71
N LEU A 117 3.04 -34.33 19.49
CA LEU A 117 3.78 -34.15 18.26
C LEU A 117 5.28 -34.20 18.55
N THR A 118 6.07 -34.71 17.59
CA THR A 118 7.53 -34.55 17.65
C THR A 118 7.91 -33.13 17.24
N ILE A 119 9.08 -32.65 17.70
CA ILE A 119 9.60 -31.32 17.32
C ILE A 119 9.67 -31.18 15.79
N SER A 120 10.16 -32.22 15.10
CA SER A 120 10.25 -32.23 13.63
C SER A 120 8.88 -32.07 12.95
N ALA A 121 7.87 -32.81 13.41
CA ALA A 121 6.52 -32.72 12.86
C ALA A 121 5.92 -31.34 13.12
N GLY A 122 6.13 -30.77 14.31
CA GLY A 122 5.72 -29.42 14.65
C GLY A 122 6.34 -28.37 13.72
N ALA A 123 7.66 -28.45 13.51
CA ALA A 123 8.37 -27.51 12.65
C ALA A 123 7.89 -27.55 11.18
N TYR A 124 7.65 -28.74 10.62
CA TYR A 124 7.13 -28.88 9.25
C TYR A 124 5.68 -28.44 9.13
N LEU A 125 4.83 -28.73 10.10
CA LEU A 125 3.44 -28.25 10.13
C LEU A 125 3.40 -26.72 10.20
N LEU A 126 4.22 -26.12 11.05
CA LEU A 126 4.31 -24.67 11.16
C LEU A 126 4.80 -24.06 9.84
N SER A 127 5.86 -24.61 9.26
CA SER A 127 6.37 -24.19 7.95
C SER A 127 5.30 -24.29 6.85
N ALA A 128 4.49 -25.35 6.86
CA ALA A 128 3.37 -25.51 5.93
C ALA A 128 2.30 -24.44 6.11
N CYS A 129 1.98 -24.01 7.34
CA CYS A 129 1.06 -22.89 7.58
C CYS A 129 1.59 -21.58 6.97
N TYR A 130 2.89 -21.30 7.10
CA TYR A 130 3.51 -20.12 6.50
C TYR A 130 3.52 -20.18 4.96
N LEU A 131 3.84 -21.33 4.37
CA LEU A 131 3.78 -21.52 2.92
C LEU A 131 2.36 -21.41 2.36
N LEU A 132 1.37 -21.97 3.07
CA LEU A 132 -0.04 -21.82 2.71
C LEU A 132 -0.44 -20.35 2.67
N LEU A 133 0.00 -19.57 3.66
CA LEU A 133 -0.31 -18.14 3.72
C LEU A 133 0.35 -17.36 2.59
N ALA A 134 1.60 -17.67 2.26
CA ALA A 134 2.29 -17.10 1.11
C ALA A 134 1.58 -17.48 -0.21
N PHE A 135 1.15 -18.73 -0.36
CA PHE A 135 0.39 -19.19 -1.52
C PHE A 135 -0.96 -18.47 -1.65
N LEU A 136 -1.71 -18.32 -0.55
CA LEU A 136 -2.96 -17.56 -0.54
C LEU A 136 -2.75 -16.09 -0.90
N ALA A 137 -1.65 -15.47 -0.44
CA ALA A 137 -1.28 -14.11 -0.83
C ALA A 137 -0.97 -14.00 -2.32
N ILE A 138 -0.27 -14.99 -2.91
CA ILE A 138 -0.01 -15.05 -4.36
C ILE A 138 -1.33 -15.21 -5.13
N LEU A 139 -2.24 -16.09 -4.70
CA LEU A 139 -3.53 -16.27 -5.34
C LEU A 139 -4.37 -15.00 -5.29
N LEU A 140 -4.40 -14.34 -4.13
CA LEU A 140 -5.06 -13.06 -3.94
C LEU A 140 -4.45 -12.01 -4.88
N PHE A 141 -3.12 -11.97 -5.03
CA PHE A 141 -2.43 -11.12 -6.01
C PHE A 141 -2.83 -11.40 -7.46
N ILE A 142 -2.82 -12.67 -7.89
CA ILE A 142 -3.19 -13.05 -9.27
C ILE A 142 -4.64 -12.68 -9.58
N LYS A 143 -5.54 -12.77 -8.58
CA LYS A 143 -6.98 -12.49 -8.73
C LYS A 143 -7.37 -11.13 -8.16
N GLY A 144 -6.41 -10.22 -8.00
CA GLY A 144 -6.63 -9.02 -7.21
C GLY A 144 -7.66 -8.07 -7.77
N GLU A 145 -7.76 -7.95 -9.10
CA GLU A 145 -8.80 -7.15 -9.74
C GLU A 145 -10.22 -7.66 -9.40
N VAL A 146 -10.42 -8.98 -9.45
CA VAL A 146 -11.72 -9.61 -9.16
C VAL A 146 -12.08 -9.44 -7.68
N PHE A 147 -11.12 -9.68 -6.79
CA PHE A 147 -11.31 -9.50 -5.35
C PHE A 147 -11.62 -8.04 -5.00
N THR A 148 -10.87 -7.10 -5.60
CA THR A 148 -11.07 -5.66 -5.40
C THR A 148 -12.44 -5.21 -5.90
N LYS A 149 -12.89 -5.70 -7.08
CA LYS A 149 -14.26 -5.47 -7.60
C LYS A 149 -15.31 -6.00 -6.62
N PHE A 150 -15.11 -7.22 -6.10
CA PHE A 150 -16.01 -7.84 -5.15
C PHE A 150 -16.13 -7.04 -3.84
N ILE A 151 -14.99 -6.68 -3.23
CA ILE A 151 -14.98 -5.87 -1.99
C ILE A 151 -15.64 -4.51 -2.23
N LYS A 152 -15.31 -3.84 -3.34
CA LYS A 152 -15.89 -2.55 -3.70
C LYS A 152 -17.42 -2.63 -3.78
N ALA A 153 -17.92 -3.56 -4.58
CA ALA A 153 -19.34 -3.71 -4.87
C ALA A 153 -20.17 -4.20 -3.68
N LYS A 154 -19.58 -4.98 -2.75
CA LYS A 154 -20.34 -5.62 -1.66
C LYS A 154 -20.14 -4.99 -0.29
N LEU A 155 -18.93 -4.55 0.04
CA LEU A 155 -18.58 -4.05 1.38
C LEU A 155 -18.45 -2.54 1.41
N LEU A 156 -17.81 -1.98 0.39
CA LEU A 156 -17.30 -0.61 0.40
C LEU A 156 -18.37 0.43 0.05
N ASP A 157 -19.17 0.16 -0.98
CA ASP A 157 -20.19 1.10 -1.44
C ASP A 157 -21.37 1.24 -0.45
N ASN A 158 -21.55 0.28 0.46
CA ASN A 158 -22.68 0.28 1.41
C ASN A 158 -22.30 0.59 2.88
N ASN A 159 -21.06 0.35 3.33
CA ASN A 159 -20.77 0.42 4.77
C ASN A 159 -19.29 0.59 5.17
N VAL A 160 -18.67 1.70 4.75
CA VAL A 160 -17.25 2.01 5.06
C VAL A 160 -16.95 1.97 6.56
N TRP A 161 -17.86 2.47 7.40
CA TRP A 161 -17.69 2.46 8.87
C TRP A 161 -17.69 1.05 9.46
N ALA A 162 -18.49 0.13 8.93
CA ALA A 162 -18.47 -1.26 9.37
C ALA A 162 -17.11 -1.91 9.09
N MET A 163 -16.48 -1.58 7.95
CA MET A 163 -15.13 -2.04 7.65
C MET A 163 -14.11 -1.48 8.64
N ALA A 164 -14.14 -0.17 8.91
CA ALA A 164 -13.22 0.44 9.88
C ALA A 164 -13.37 -0.17 11.29
N LEU A 165 -14.61 -0.41 11.74
CA LEU A 165 -14.89 -1.10 13.00
C LEU A 165 -14.38 -2.54 12.97
N PHE A 166 -14.56 -3.27 11.88
CA PHE A 166 -14.07 -4.64 11.72
C PHE A 166 -12.54 -4.72 11.82
N VAL A 167 -11.81 -3.83 11.15
CA VAL A 167 -10.33 -3.76 11.24
C VAL A 167 -9.89 -3.45 12.68
N THR A 168 -10.55 -2.50 13.33
CA THR A 168 -10.24 -2.11 14.71
C THR A 168 -10.51 -3.26 15.69
N PHE A 169 -11.63 -3.95 15.50
CA PHE A 169 -12.01 -5.11 16.29
C PHE A 169 -11.04 -6.28 16.11
N LEU A 170 -10.60 -6.55 14.88
CA LEU A 170 -9.55 -7.53 14.61
C LEU A 170 -8.26 -7.19 15.36
N GLY A 171 -7.79 -5.94 15.25
CA GLY A 171 -6.62 -5.48 16.00
C GLY A 171 -6.77 -5.66 17.52
N PHE A 172 -7.95 -5.37 18.06
CA PHE A 172 -8.24 -5.58 19.48
C PHE A 172 -8.20 -7.06 19.89
N ILE A 173 -8.82 -7.96 19.11
CA ILE A 173 -8.74 -9.41 19.32
C ILE A 173 -7.28 -9.87 19.35
N THR A 174 -6.46 -9.42 18.40
CA THR A 174 -5.04 -9.82 18.38
C THR A 174 -4.30 -9.43 19.64
N THR A 175 -4.62 -8.25 20.19
CA THR A 175 -3.99 -7.72 21.40
C THR A 175 -4.41 -8.51 22.64
N ILE A 176 -5.70 -8.85 22.77
CA ILE A 176 -6.21 -9.70 23.86
C ILE A 176 -5.58 -11.09 23.80
N MET A 177 -5.55 -11.70 22.61
CA MET A 177 -4.91 -13.01 22.42
C MET A 177 -3.45 -12.94 22.86
N TYR A 178 -2.70 -11.95 22.39
CA TYR A 178 -1.29 -11.78 22.74
C TYR A 178 -1.07 -11.68 24.27
N GLY A 179 -1.87 -10.88 24.96
CA GLY A 179 -1.79 -10.74 26.42
C GLY A 179 -2.06 -12.04 27.18
N ASN A 180 -3.06 -12.80 26.75
CA ASN A 180 -3.45 -14.05 27.41
C ASN A 180 -2.50 -15.22 27.09
N PHE A 181 -1.89 -15.25 25.90
CA PHE A 181 -0.97 -16.31 25.52
C PHE A 181 0.44 -16.14 26.11
N ILE A 182 0.90 -14.89 26.28
CA ILE A 182 2.24 -14.60 26.84
C ILE A 182 2.23 -14.59 28.37
N GLY A 183 1.07 -14.41 28.99
CA GLY A 183 0.93 -14.34 30.45
C GLY A 183 1.29 -15.63 31.22
N SER A 184 1.51 -16.77 30.57
CA SER A 184 1.92 -18.01 31.25
C SER A 184 3.16 -18.67 30.63
N PRO A 185 4.36 -18.15 30.84
CA PRO A 185 5.57 -18.87 30.45
C PRO A 185 5.86 -19.94 31.51
N PHE A 186 5.39 -21.17 31.27
CA PHE A 186 6.10 -22.33 31.81
C PHE A 186 7.44 -22.38 31.07
N LYS A 187 8.57 -22.31 31.81
CA LYS A 187 9.93 -22.26 31.24
C LYS A 187 10.17 -23.34 30.16
N GLY A 188 9.60 -24.55 30.32
CA GLY A 188 9.70 -25.63 29.33
C GLY A 188 8.92 -25.40 28.02
N TYR A 189 7.90 -24.55 28.01
CA TYR A 189 7.18 -24.17 26.79
C TYR A 189 8.06 -23.31 25.88
N LEU A 190 8.80 -22.35 26.46
CA LEU A 190 9.69 -21.46 25.71
C LEU A 190 10.82 -22.24 25.01
N ASP A 191 11.44 -23.19 25.70
CA ASP A 191 12.48 -24.04 25.12
C ASP A 191 11.90 -24.89 23.97
N THR A 192 10.69 -25.42 24.14
CA THR A 192 9.98 -26.18 23.09
C THR A 192 9.69 -25.31 21.87
N HIS A 193 9.20 -24.08 22.09
CA HIS A 193 8.91 -23.11 21.05
C HIS A 193 10.16 -22.78 20.22
N ILE A 194 11.27 -22.46 20.88
CA ILE A 194 12.56 -22.18 20.23
C ILE A 194 13.01 -23.39 19.41
N ASN A 195 12.92 -24.60 19.96
CA ASN A 195 13.31 -25.81 19.25
C ASN A 195 12.43 -26.12 18.03
N VAL A 196 11.15 -25.75 18.06
CA VAL A 196 10.25 -25.89 16.91
C VAL A 196 10.57 -24.86 15.82
N LEU A 197 10.78 -23.59 16.19
CA LEU A 197 11.10 -22.51 15.25
C LEU A 197 12.45 -22.71 14.56
N TYR A 198 13.46 -23.15 15.32
CA TYR A 198 14.85 -23.30 14.85
C TYR A 198 15.24 -24.76 14.65
N TYR A 199 14.26 -25.63 14.38
CA TYR A 199 14.51 -27.07 14.23
C TYR A 199 15.55 -27.36 13.13
N ASN A 200 15.42 -26.69 11.98
CA ASN A 200 16.41 -26.76 10.91
C ASN A 200 16.40 -25.47 10.05
N ASN A 201 17.49 -25.28 9.30
CA ASN A 201 17.68 -24.10 8.45
C ASN A 201 16.58 -23.93 7.38
N PHE A 202 15.92 -25.01 6.96
CA PHE A 202 14.86 -24.96 5.96
C PHE A 202 13.56 -24.38 6.53
N ALA A 203 13.14 -24.86 7.70
CA ALA A 203 11.99 -24.33 8.44
C ALA A 203 12.23 -22.87 8.82
N GLU A 204 13.41 -22.55 9.35
CA GLU A 204 13.82 -21.18 9.65
C GLU A 204 13.78 -20.27 8.41
N ALA A 205 14.27 -20.75 7.26
CA ALA A 205 14.25 -19.99 6.01
C ALA A 205 12.82 -19.75 5.51
N ILE A 206 11.91 -20.71 5.65
CA ILE A 206 10.49 -20.52 5.31
C ILE A 206 9.84 -19.50 6.22
N LEU A 207 10.01 -19.64 7.54
CA LEU A 207 9.42 -18.75 8.54
C LEU A 207 9.86 -17.30 8.32
N ARG A 208 11.17 -17.10 8.08
CA ARG A 208 11.73 -15.77 7.81
C ARG A 208 11.36 -15.26 6.42
N GLY A 209 11.39 -16.10 5.39
CA GLY A 209 11.20 -15.68 4.00
C GLY A 209 9.75 -15.40 3.60
N THR A 210 8.77 -16.02 4.26
CA THR A 210 7.36 -15.88 3.90
C THR A 210 6.76 -14.54 4.30
N VAL A 211 7.10 -13.99 5.46
CA VAL A 211 6.65 -12.65 5.90
C VAL A 211 6.95 -11.56 4.86
N PRO A 212 8.21 -11.33 4.43
CA PRO A 212 8.52 -10.30 3.44
C PRO A 212 7.87 -10.57 2.09
N VAL A 213 7.78 -11.83 1.65
CA VAL A 213 7.05 -12.18 0.41
C VAL A 213 5.58 -11.76 0.52
N THR A 214 4.93 -12.03 1.64
CA THR A 214 3.53 -11.66 1.88
C THR A 214 3.35 -10.14 1.89
N VAL A 215 4.30 -9.40 2.46
CA VAL A 215 4.29 -7.92 2.48
C VAL A 215 4.52 -7.34 1.09
N VAL A 216 5.50 -7.84 0.33
CA VAL A 216 5.70 -7.42 -1.07
C VAL A 216 4.43 -7.66 -1.88
N LEU A 217 3.82 -8.84 -1.75
CA LEU A 217 2.60 -9.17 -2.46
C LEU A 217 1.43 -8.28 -2.02
N GLY A 218 1.30 -7.94 -0.73
CA GLY A 218 0.31 -7.00 -0.22
C GLY A 218 0.49 -5.58 -0.79
N LEU A 219 1.73 -5.11 -0.88
CA LEU A 219 2.05 -3.81 -1.50
C LEU A 219 1.76 -3.83 -3.00
N LEU A 220 2.16 -4.89 -3.70
CA LEU A 220 1.84 -5.06 -5.12
C LEU A 220 0.33 -5.18 -5.34
N PHE A 221 -0.42 -5.83 -4.44
CA PHE A 221 -1.88 -5.91 -4.48
C PHE A 221 -2.53 -4.53 -4.34
N SER A 222 -2.06 -3.72 -3.38
CA SER A 222 -2.49 -2.32 -3.22
C SER A 222 -2.29 -1.50 -4.50
N THR A 223 -1.36 -1.91 -5.36
CA THR A 223 -1.11 -1.24 -6.64
C THR A 223 -1.98 -1.75 -7.79
N GLN A 224 -2.88 -2.73 -7.64
CA GLN A 224 -3.72 -3.23 -8.75
C GLN A 224 -5.17 -2.73 -8.69
N SER A 225 -5.38 -1.41 -8.66
CA SER A 225 -6.73 -0.85 -8.65
C SER A 225 -7.49 -1.07 -9.96
N VAL A 226 -8.78 -1.36 -9.79
CA VAL A 226 -9.73 -1.96 -10.75
C VAL A 226 -10.00 -1.17 -12.03
N ASN A 227 -9.68 0.12 -12.07
CA ASN A 227 -10.12 1.00 -13.16
C ASN A 227 -8.99 1.69 -13.94
N LYS A 228 -7.71 1.45 -13.64
CA LYS A 228 -6.59 1.99 -14.45
C LYS A 228 -5.44 0.98 -14.52
N LYS A 229 -4.65 1.04 -15.61
CA LYS A 229 -3.28 0.50 -15.63
C LYS A 229 -2.47 1.27 -14.57
N PHE A 230 -2.52 0.77 -13.35
CA PHE A 230 -2.09 1.48 -12.17
C PHE A 230 -0.56 1.43 -12.10
N GLY A 231 0.09 2.56 -12.35
CA GLY A 231 1.51 2.73 -12.08
C GLY A 231 1.74 3.08 -10.61
N TRP A 232 2.94 2.80 -10.11
CA TRP A 232 3.44 3.29 -8.81
C TRP A 232 3.14 4.78 -8.56
N GLY A 233 2.97 5.58 -9.62
CA GLY A 233 2.62 6.99 -9.51
C GLY A 233 1.36 7.28 -8.70
N VAL A 234 0.30 6.46 -8.80
CA VAL A 234 -0.96 6.78 -8.11
C VAL A 234 -0.85 6.61 -6.59
N VAL A 235 -0.12 5.58 -6.13
CA VAL A 235 0.14 5.33 -4.69
C VAL A 235 0.96 6.43 -4.06
N PHE A 236 1.75 7.16 -4.84
CA PHE A 236 2.60 8.20 -4.26
C PHE A 236 2.07 9.60 -4.55
N THR A 237 1.37 9.84 -5.67
CA THR A 237 0.80 11.16 -5.98
C THR A 237 -0.37 11.49 -5.07
N SER A 238 -0.17 12.40 -4.13
CA SER A 238 -1.29 12.99 -3.37
C SER A 238 -0.95 14.37 -2.86
N ASN A 239 -1.86 15.33 -3.04
CA ASN A 239 -1.73 16.67 -2.49
C ASN A 239 -2.34 16.79 -1.08
N TYR A 240 -2.66 15.66 -0.43
CA TYR A 240 -3.32 15.64 0.86
C TYR A 240 -2.34 15.26 1.98
N TYR A 241 -2.35 16.07 3.04
CA TYR A 241 -1.52 15.88 4.22
C TYR A 241 -1.79 14.56 4.94
N LEU A 242 -3.07 14.21 5.13
CA LEU A 242 -3.45 12.91 5.70
C LEU A 242 -2.90 11.75 4.86
N TYR A 243 -2.77 11.94 3.55
CA TYR A 243 -2.22 10.91 2.68
C TYR A 243 -0.76 10.66 2.90
N SER A 244 0.01 11.74 2.92
CA SER A 244 1.44 11.67 3.17
C SER A 244 1.73 11.10 4.55
N PHE A 245 0.89 11.42 5.55
CA PHE A 245 0.95 10.83 6.88
C PHE A 245 0.73 9.30 6.85
N LEU A 246 -0.38 8.84 6.28
CA LEU A 246 -0.70 7.40 6.23
C LEU A 246 0.30 6.60 5.39
N LEU A 247 0.81 7.20 4.31
CA LEU A 247 1.86 6.59 3.50
C LEU A 247 3.20 6.48 4.26
N GLY A 248 3.56 7.50 5.05
CA GLY A 248 4.72 7.45 5.95
C GLY A 248 4.59 6.32 6.97
N PHE A 249 3.43 6.24 7.61
CA PHE A 249 3.11 5.16 8.54
C PHE A 249 3.16 3.77 7.88
N GLY A 250 2.63 3.63 6.65
CA GLY A 250 2.71 2.38 5.89
C GLY A 250 4.15 2.01 5.51
N ALA A 251 4.96 2.98 5.08
CA ALA A 251 6.37 2.78 4.75
C ALA A 251 7.18 2.30 5.96
N GLU A 252 6.93 2.91 7.11
CA GLU A 252 7.52 2.52 8.39
C GLU A 252 7.16 1.09 8.76
N PHE A 253 5.88 0.74 8.69
CA PHE A 253 5.41 -0.60 9.02
C PHE A 253 6.07 -1.67 8.14
N VAL A 254 6.17 -1.41 6.84
CA VAL A 254 6.86 -2.28 5.90
C VAL A 254 8.36 -2.38 6.24
N ALA A 255 9.03 -1.25 6.46
CA ALA A 255 10.45 -1.23 6.79
C ALA A 255 10.74 -1.98 8.10
N ALA A 256 9.91 -1.79 9.13
CA ALA A 256 10.01 -2.47 10.42
C ALA A 256 9.80 -3.98 10.27
N LEU A 257 8.84 -4.42 9.44
CA LEU A 257 8.62 -5.83 9.13
C LEU A 257 9.85 -6.44 8.43
N PHE A 258 10.38 -5.78 7.41
CA PHE A 258 11.56 -6.26 6.68
C PHE A 258 12.84 -6.23 7.51
N GLY A 259 13.02 -5.21 8.36
CA GLY A 259 14.18 -5.10 9.23
C GLY A 259 14.15 -6.16 10.32
N ARG A 260 13.09 -6.18 11.14
CA ARG A 260 13.06 -6.88 12.42
C ARG A 260 12.57 -8.32 12.36
N MET A 261 11.78 -8.70 11.35
CA MET A 261 11.27 -10.08 11.26
C MET A 261 12.17 -11.01 10.45
N LEU A 262 12.96 -10.47 9.52
CA LEU A 262 13.83 -11.29 8.67
C LEU A 262 15.12 -11.71 9.35
N PHE A 263 15.62 -10.89 10.29
CA PHE A 263 16.90 -11.10 10.95
C PHE A 263 16.66 -10.91 12.43
N THR A 264 16.96 -11.94 13.24
CA THR A 264 16.73 -11.90 14.69
C THR A 264 18.03 -11.72 15.50
N ASN A 265 19.18 -11.76 14.83
CA ASN A 265 20.50 -11.84 15.47
C ASN A 265 21.48 -10.77 14.97
N GLY A 266 20.99 -9.63 14.47
CA GLY A 266 21.89 -8.62 13.91
C GLY A 266 21.23 -7.27 13.74
N ILE A 267 21.14 -6.49 14.83
CA ILE A 267 20.62 -5.11 14.85
C ILE A 267 21.17 -4.26 13.70
N ILE A 268 22.45 -4.42 13.34
CA ILE A 268 23.07 -3.70 12.23
C ILE A 268 22.47 -4.15 10.89
N ILE A 269 22.32 -5.46 10.68
CA ILE A 269 21.72 -6.02 9.45
C ILE A 269 20.25 -5.61 9.37
N GLU A 270 19.50 -5.74 10.46
CA GLU A 270 18.09 -5.34 10.59
C GLU A 270 17.91 -3.87 10.23
N SER A 271 18.74 -2.99 10.79
CA SER A 271 18.69 -1.55 10.50
C SER A 271 19.08 -1.21 9.07
N VAL A 272 20.02 -1.93 8.45
CA VAL A 272 20.37 -1.75 7.03
C VAL A 272 19.18 -2.13 6.13
N PHE A 273 18.53 -3.29 6.35
CA PHE A 273 17.37 -3.70 5.56
C PHE A 273 16.18 -2.78 5.76
N PHE A 274 15.95 -2.34 6.99
CA PHE A 274 15.00 -1.28 7.31
C PHE A 274 15.29 -0.02 6.47
N GLY A 275 16.53 0.48 6.49
CA GLY A 275 16.94 1.66 5.74
C GLY A 275 16.78 1.52 4.23
N ILE A 276 17.14 0.37 3.65
CA ILE A 276 16.95 0.10 2.21
C ILE A 276 15.47 0.14 1.84
N THR A 277 14.63 -0.52 2.63
CA THR A 277 13.19 -0.57 2.41
C THR A 277 12.59 0.83 2.49
N TYR A 278 12.96 1.59 3.51
CA TYR A 278 12.51 2.96 3.69
C TYR A 278 13.00 3.88 2.56
N PHE A 279 14.25 3.71 2.10
CA PHE A 279 14.80 4.44 0.96
C PHE A 279 13.94 4.23 -0.30
N ILE A 280 13.52 2.99 -0.58
CA ILE A 280 12.68 2.68 -1.74
C ILE A 280 11.33 3.39 -1.63
N CYS A 281 10.68 3.35 -0.46
CA CYS A 281 9.42 4.04 -0.22
C CYS A 281 9.57 5.56 -0.37
N ALA A 282 10.56 6.15 0.30
CA ALA A 282 10.84 7.58 0.25
C ALA A 282 11.22 8.05 -1.17
N TYR A 283 12.03 7.27 -1.89
CA TYR A 283 12.43 7.59 -3.26
C TYR A 283 11.22 7.65 -4.20
N ASN A 284 10.33 6.65 -4.12
CA ASN A 284 9.10 6.65 -4.92
C ASN A 284 8.21 7.83 -4.53
N PHE A 285 8.07 8.12 -3.24
CA PHE A 285 7.34 9.30 -2.77
C PHE A 285 7.87 10.60 -3.39
N PHE A 286 9.18 10.83 -3.37
CA PHE A 286 9.76 12.03 -3.97
C PHE A 286 9.63 12.04 -5.50
N LYS A 287 9.90 10.91 -6.14
CA LYS A 287 9.80 10.79 -7.60
C LYS A 287 8.42 11.20 -8.12
N TYR A 288 7.37 10.86 -7.38
CA TYR A 288 5.98 11.08 -7.80
C TYR A 288 5.36 12.36 -7.24
N ASN A 289 6.02 13.07 -6.32
CA ASN A 289 5.56 14.37 -5.80
C ASN A 289 6.61 15.48 -5.96
N PRO A 290 6.96 15.87 -7.19
CA PRO A 290 8.02 16.85 -7.41
C PRO A 290 7.71 18.27 -6.93
N THR A 291 6.42 18.62 -6.82
CA THR A 291 5.95 19.95 -6.44
C THR A 291 5.53 20.04 -4.97
N MET A 292 5.83 19.03 -4.15
CA MET A 292 5.41 19.01 -2.75
C MET A 292 6.09 20.10 -1.92
N ASN A 293 5.30 20.71 -1.03
CA ASN A 293 5.84 21.63 -0.03
C ASN A 293 6.56 20.87 1.10
N LEU A 294 7.38 21.59 1.86
CA LEU A 294 8.14 21.04 2.99
C LEU A 294 7.25 20.37 4.04
N LEU A 295 5.99 20.80 4.17
CA LEU A 295 5.07 20.24 5.17
C LEU A 295 4.66 18.80 4.85
N HIS A 296 4.39 18.45 3.59
CA HIS A 296 4.12 17.06 3.20
C HIS A 296 5.32 16.15 3.47
N PHE A 297 6.54 16.66 3.20
CA PHE A 297 7.79 15.98 3.54
C PHE A 297 7.91 15.73 5.04
N CYS A 298 7.68 16.77 5.85
CA CYS A 298 7.73 16.65 7.30
C CYS A 298 6.70 15.64 7.81
N LEU A 299 5.49 15.58 7.26
CA LEU A 299 4.46 14.62 7.69
C LEU A 299 4.77 13.17 7.32
N PHE A 300 5.34 12.95 6.13
CA PHE A 300 5.79 11.62 5.71
C PHE A 300 6.94 11.10 6.58
N ILE A 301 7.81 11.98 7.07
CA ILE A 301 8.98 11.62 7.89
C ILE A 301 8.67 11.55 9.38
N SER A 302 7.87 12.50 9.88
CA SER A 302 7.60 12.63 11.31
C SER A 302 6.82 11.44 11.85
N THR A 303 5.97 10.83 11.02
CA THR A 303 5.23 9.60 11.37
C THR A 303 6.16 8.45 11.71
N SER A 304 7.11 8.18 10.83
CA SER A 304 8.06 7.08 10.97
C SER A 304 9.01 7.29 12.16
N LEU A 305 9.56 8.50 12.30
CA LEU A 305 10.34 8.88 13.48
C LEU A 305 9.53 8.77 14.77
N PHE A 306 8.27 9.18 14.75
CA PHE A 306 7.40 9.12 15.92
C PHE A 306 7.14 7.66 16.33
N VAL A 307 6.82 6.78 15.37
CA VAL A 307 6.60 5.35 15.63
C VAL A 307 7.85 4.72 16.24
N GLU A 308 9.04 5.01 15.70
CA GLU A 308 10.29 4.46 16.22
C GLU A 308 10.65 4.97 17.61
N CYS A 309 10.54 6.28 17.84
CA CYS A 309 10.75 6.87 19.16
C CYS A 309 9.74 6.35 20.19
N PHE A 310 8.47 6.22 19.78
CA PHE A 310 7.39 5.70 20.64
C PHE A 310 7.62 4.23 20.98
N TRP A 311 7.99 3.40 20.00
CA TRP A 311 8.29 1.99 20.23
C TRP A 311 9.50 1.80 21.16
N GLY A 312 10.56 2.58 20.95
CA GLY A 312 11.72 2.61 21.84
C GLY A 312 11.39 3.04 23.27
N TYR A 313 10.43 3.94 23.44
CA TYR A 313 9.98 4.37 24.77
C TYR A 313 9.22 3.25 25.51
N PHE A 314 8.35 2.50 24.84
CA PHE A 314 7.50 1.48 25.47
C PHE A 314 8.22 0.17 25.78
N ASN A 315 9.25 -0.21 25.02
CA ASN A 315 9.90 -1.53 25.17
C ASN A 315 10.92 -1.64 26.32
N LYS A 316 10.87 -0.77 27.33
CA LYS A 316 11.85 -0.71 28.44
C LYS A 316 13.32 -0.49 28.02
N ASP A 317 13.62 -0.32 26.73
CA ASP A 317 14.93 0.18 26.25
C ASP A 317 15.31 1.52 26.91
N PHE A 318 14.32 2.28 27.36
CA PHE A 318 14.51 3.51 28.11
C PHE A 318 15.10 3.30 29.52
N ALA A 319 14.89 2.14 30.14
CA ALA A 319 15.36 1.82 31.49
C ALA A 319 16.80 1.26 31.52
N GLU A 320 17.27 0.63 30.43
CA GLU A 320 18.60 0.00 30.35
C GLU A 320 19.64 0.82 29.56
N GLY A 321 19.27 2.00 29.07
CA GLY A 321 20.16 2.92 28.35
C GLY A 321 19.71 3.11 26.91
N ILE A 322 19.11 4.27 26.67
CA ILE A 322 18.70 4.75 25.35
C ILE A 322 19.88 4.62 24.38
N GLY A 323 19.76 3.78 23.36
CA GLY A 323 20.56 3.94 22.13
C GLY A 323 21.18 2.71 21.49
N LYS A 324 21.24 1.53 22.13
CA LYS A 324 21.86 0.37 21.44
C LYS A 324 20.95 -0.28 20.39
N LEU A 325 19.65 -0.37 20.66
CA LEU A 325 18.70 -1.06 19.79
C LEU A 325 18.04 -0.12 18.77
N THR A 326 17.64 1.08 19.18
CA THR A 326 16.87 2.01 18.32
C THR A 326 17.70 2.98 17.50
N ALA A 327 18.89 3.38 17.98
CA ALA A 327 19.73 4.34 17.25
C ALA A 327 20.16 3.84 15.86
N PRO A 328 20.51 2.56 15.65
CA PRO A 328 20.82 2.05 14.31
C PRO A 328 19.67 2.23 13.32
N PHE A 329 18.42 1.99 13.74
CA PHE A 329 17.23 2.20 12.90
C PHE A 329 16.98 3.68 12.61
N ALA A 330 17.10 4.55 13.61
CA ALA A 330 16.97 5.99 13.42
C ALA A 330 18.04 6.56 12.47
N TRP A 331 19.28 6.09 12.58
CA TRP A 331 20.34 6.48 11.64
C TRP A 331 20.09 5.94 10.23
N ALA A 332 19.72 4.67 10.10
CA ALA A 332 19.39 4.07 8.81
C ALA A 332 18.22 4.80 8.14
N PHE A 333 17.20 5.19 8.91
CA PHE A 333 16.09 6.02 8.47
C PHE A 333 16.56 7.37 7.93
N ILE A 334 17.32 8.14 8.72
CA ILE A 334 17.79 9.48 8.34
C ILE A 334 18.62 9.42 7.05
N ILE A 335 19.55 8.46 6.98
CA ILE A 335 20.39 8.24 5.80
C ILE A 335 19.53 7.88 4.58
N ALA A 336 18.58 6.95 4.74
CA ALA A 336 17.68 6.52 3.67
C ALA A 336 16.85 7.69 3.11
N VAL A 337 16.25 8.50 3.97
CA VAL A 337 15.47 9.68 3.58
C VAL A 337 16.34 10.69 2.82
N PHE A 338 17.52 10.98 3.34
CA PHE A 338 18.43 11.96 2.75
C PHE A 338 18.93 11.51 1.36
N LEU A 339 19.33 10.24 1.24
CA LEU A 339 19.74 9.65 -0.04
C LEU A 339 18.58 9.65 -1.05
N ALA A 340 17.37 9.29 -0.61
CA ALA A 340 16.19 9.27 -1.46
C ALA A 340 15.87 10.67 -2.03
N PHE A 341 15.97 11.69 -1.17
CA PHE A 341 15.77 13.09 -1.57
C PHE A 341 16.80 13.54 -2.62
N ILE A 342 18.09 13.27 -2.40
CA ILE A 342 19.15 13.60 -3.36
C ILE A 342 18.93 12.88 -4.69
N ALA A 343 18.62 11.58 -4.64
CA ALA A 343 18.41 10.75 -5.83
C ALA A 343 17.22 11.24 -6.67
N ALA A 344 16.12 11.64 -6.01
CA ALA A 344 14.95 12.20 -6.70
C ALA A 344 15.26 13.56 -7.33
N LYS A 345 15.93 14.47 -6.61
CA LYS A 345 16.25 15.82 -7.10
C LYS A 345 17.22 15.83 -8.28
N ARG A 346 18.15 14.87 -8.37
CA ARG A 346 19.05 14.71 -9.54
C ARG A 346 18.29 14.41 -10.83
N LYS A 347 17.16 13.68 -10.76
CA LYS A 347 16.33 13.38 -11.93
C LYS A 347 15.55 14.60 -12.43
N TRP A 348 15.18 15.53 -11.54
CA TRP A 348 14.45 16.75 -11.92
C TRP A 348 15.30 17.75 -12.72
N LYS A 349 16.63 17.67 -12.62
CA LYS A 349 17.54 18.55 -13.37
C LYS A 349 17.84 18.11 -14.79
N LYS A 350 17.33 16.96 -15.25
CA LYS A 350 17.41 16.62 -16.68
C LYS A 350 16.22 17.28 -17.39
N PRO A 351 16.42 18.35 -18.17
CA PRO A 351 15.36 18.82 -19.05
C PRO A 351 14.97 17.66 -19.96
N VAL A 352 13.67 17.44 -20.10
CA VAL A 352 13.13 16.60 -21.17
C VAL A 352 13.43 17.37 -22.45
N VAL A 353 14.49 16.96 -23.14
CA VAL A 353 14.85 17.46 -24.47
C VAL A 353 14.02 16.69 -25.49
#